data_AF-A0A8X8W4N1-F1
#
_entry.id   AF-A0A8X8W4N1-F1
#
_cell.length_a   1.000
_cell.length_b   1.000
_cell.length_c   1.000
_cell.angle_alpha   90.00
_cell.angle_beta   90.00
_cell.angle_gamma   90.00
#
_symmetry.space_group_name_H-M   'P 1'
#
loop_
_entity.id
_entity.type
_entity.pdbx_description
1 polymer ?
#
loop_
_entity_poly.entity_id
_entity_poly.type
_entity_poly.pdbx_seq_one_letter_code
_entity_poly.pdbx_strand_id
1 'polypeptide(L)'
;MEKDEGDDVMEEVRILREKIDKECPNSIGRRLVSLLGSMKELEKQELDFQSQCSSDCSRLQKEVDELDKMLNSGANYVDSDAFHHSFQDSSERLESVKKWEILLVISPTLNWVIFCFDPVNFFPHLLCFAPNLAILYELRLSELNTQIQKTLRQTRKHYDTYNALLEIKDLMLKETSLLNSINLQFQNAITSADGRIKLTNSLEGILYGTQQKLDKVQLTHELEQKSCNTIKEKYTAAISEQRRSSSLVKLFQLALMKNAQGTKGFDLKCMNTGYHKSFSSVFSRLST
;
A
#
# COMPACT_ATOMS: atom_id res chain seq x y z
N MET A 1 5.36 -49.10 6.67
CA MET A 1 6.55 -48.94 7.53
C MET A 1 6.84 -47.45 7.63
N GLU A 2 6.02 -46.71 8.38
CA GLU A 2 6.06 -45.22 8.39
C GLU A 2 5.63 -44.70 9.78
N LYS A 3 5.94 -45.48 10.82
CA LYS A 3 5.52 -45.21 12.21
C LYS A 3 6.69 -44.99 13.16
N ASP A 4 7.92 -45.08 12.64
CA ASP A 4 9.17 -45.09 13.43
C ASP A 4 9.89 -43.72 13.41
N GLU A 5 9.75 -42.92 12.34
CA GLU A 5 10.37 -41.58 12.26
C GLU A 5 9.68 -40.53 13.14
N GLY A 6 8.39 -40.69 13.44
CA GLY A 6 7.63 -39.73 14.26
C GLY A 6 7.97 -39.78 15.76
N ASP A 7 8.40 -40.95 16.25
CA ASP A 7 8.73 -41.17 17.66
C ASP A 7 10.18 -40.74 17.96
N ASP A 8 11.08 -40.93 16.99
CA ASP A 8 12.48 -40.46 17.04
C ASP A 8 12.57 -38.92 17.07
N VAL A 9 11.78 -38.25 16.22
CA VAL A 9 11.69 -36.77 16.22
C VAL A 9 11.06 -36.23 17.51
N MET A 10 10.12 -36.95 18.12
CA MET A 10 9.52 -36.59 19.40
C MET A 10 10.53 -36.68 20.55
N GLU A 11 11.42 -37.68 20.52
CA GLU A 11 12.46 -37.85 21.53
C GLU A 11 13.60 -36.84 21.37
N GLU A 12 14.00 -36.50 20.15
CA GLU A 12 14.96 -35.41 19.90
C GLU A 12 14.42 -34.04 20.34
N VAL A 13 13.14 -33.76 20.09
CA VAL A 13 12.46 -32.54 20.58
C VAL A 13 12.39 -32.52 22.11
N ARG A 14 12.31 -33.68 22.76
CA ARG A 14 12.34 -33.79 24.23
C ARG A 14 13.73 -33.52 24.80
N ILE A 15 14.79 -34.01 24.15
CA ILE A 15 16.19 -33.76 24.53
C ILE A 15 16.58 -32.29 24.33
N LEU A 16 16.15 -31.67 23.22
CA LEU A 16 16.36 -30.24 22.96
C LEU A 16 15.64 -29.35 24.00
N ARG A 17 14.46 -29.79 24.46
CA ARG A 17 13.68 -29.11 25.51
C ARG A 17 14.38 -29.13 26.86
N GLU A 18 15.01 -30.24 27.23
CA GLU A 18 15.73 -30.38 28.49
C GLU A 18 17.02 -29.56 28.52
N LYS A 19 17.69 -29.39 27.36
CA LYS A 19 18.82 -28.46 27.19
C LYS A 19 18.40 -27.00 27.34
N ILE A 20 17.30 -26.58 26.71
CA ILE A 20 16.82 -25.19 26.75
C ILE A 20 16.37 -24.78 28.16
N ASP A 21 15.69 -25.66 28.90
CA ASP A 21 15.27 -25.38 30.29
C ASP A 21 16.48 -25.30 31.27
N LYS A 22 17.63 -25.91 30.93
CA LYS A 22 18.87 -25.85 31.73
C LYS A 22 19.71 -24.60 31.45
N GLU A 23 19.67 -24.07 30.22
CA GLU A 23 20.46 -22.90 29.80
C GLU A 23 19.75 -21.56 29.99
N CYS A 24 18.41 -21.50 30.04
CA CYS A 24 17.72 -20.22 30.19
C CYS A 24 16.32 -20.34 30.84
N PRO A 25 16.21 -20.16 32.17
CA PRO A 25 14.95 -20.35 32.91
C PRO A 25 13.85 -19.32 32.62
N ASN A 26 14.13 -18.25 31.84
CA ASN A 26 13.21 -17.11 31.72
C ASN A 26 12.79 -16.75 30.28
N SER A 27 11.53 -17.11 30.02
CA SER A 27 10.48 -16.36 29.30
C SER A 27 10.24 -16.59 27.80
N ILE A 28 11.23 -16.84 26.93
CA ILE A 28 10.96 -16.89 25.48
C ILE A 28 10.64 -18.31 24.99
N GLY A 29 11.44 -19.30 25.36
CA GLY A 29 11.24 -20.70 24.97
C GLY A 29 9.91 -21.27 25.46
N ARG A 30 9.55 -21.06 26.73
CA ARG A 30 8.26 -21.50 27.29
C ARG A 30 7.05 -20.83 26.62
N ARG A 31 7.15 -19.55 26.25
CA ARG A 31 6.07 -18.83 25.54
C ARG A 31 5.90 -19.35 24.12
N LEU A 32 7.00 -19.59 23.40
CA LEU A 32 6.97 -20.21 22.08
C LEU A 32 6.36 -21.60 22.13
N VAL A 33 6.72 -22.41 23.12
CA VAL A 33 6.14 -23.75 23.32
C VAL A 33 4.65 -23.68 23.64
N SER A 34 4.23 -22.76 24.51
CA SER A 34 2.80 -22.56 24.81
C SER A 34 2.01 -22.08 23.59
N LEU A 35 2.60 -21.19 22.78
CA LEU A 35 1.98 -20.68 21.55
C LEU A 35 1.89 -21.78 20.49
N LEU A 36 2.95 -22.56 20.29
CA LEU A 36 2.96 -23.72 19.39
C LEU A 36 1.91 -24.76 19.81
N GLY A 37 1.78 -25.01 21.11
CA GLY A 37 0.71 -25.87 21.65
C GLY A 37 -0.69 -25.34 21.33
N SER A 38 -0.92 -24.03 21.54
CA SER A 38 -2.21 -23.41 21.22
C SER A 38 -2.51 -23.37 19.71
N MET A 39 -1.49 -23.20 18.86
CA MET A 39 -1.66 -23.25 17.41
C MET A 39 -2.07 -24.64 16.96
N LYS A 40 -1.45 -25.69 17.50
CA LYS A 40 -1.78 -27.08 17.16
C LYS A 40 -3.18 -27.48 17.63
N GLU A 41 -3.62 -26.97 18.78
CA GLU A 41 -4.99 -27.18 19.26
C GLU A 41 -6.03 -26.44 18.39
N LEU A 42 -5.73 -25.21 17.98
CA LEU A 42 -6.60 -24.45 17.07
C LEU A 42 -6.71 -25.08 15.68
N GLU A 43 -5.61 -25.57 15.14
CA GLU A 43 -5.58 -26.29 13.86
C GLU A 43 -6.46 -27.56 13.91
N LYS A 44 -6.42 -28.29 15.03
CA LYS A 44 -7.31 -29.44 15.26
C LYS A 44 -8.78 -29.01 15.34
N GLN A 45 -9.08 -27.93 16.06
CA GLN A 45 -10.46 -27.41 16.17
C GLN A 45 -11.00 -26.92 14.83
N GLU A 46 -10.16 -26.33 13.98
CA GLU A 46 -10.54 -25.90 12.63
C GLU A 46 -10.89 -27.10 11.74
N LEU A 47 -10.07 -28.15 11.76
CA LEU A 47 -10.34 -29.38 11.01
C LEU A 47 -11.62 -30.08 11.50
N ASP A 48 -11.81 -30.17 12.81
CA ASP A 48 -13.02 -30.74 13.41
C ASP A 48 -14.25 -29.92 13.01
N PHE A 49 -14.18 -28.58 13.06
CA PHE A 49 -15.26 -27.68 12.65
C PHE A 49 -15.56 -27.77 11.15
N GLN A 50 -14.54 -27.86 10.30
CA GLN A 50 -14.69 -28.00 8.86
C GLN A 50 -15.35 -29.35 8.50
N SER A 51 -14.97 -30.42 9.20
CA SER A 51 -15.59 -31.73 9.01
C SER A 51 -17.07 -31.70 9.39
N GLN A 52 -17.41 -31.07 10.52
CA GLN A 52 -18.78 -30.89 10.99
C GLN A 52 -19.62 -30.08 9.99
N CYS A 53 -19.08 -28.97 9.49
CA CYS A 53 -19.73 -28.12 8.50
C CYS A 53 -20.00 -28.88 7.18
N SER A 54 -19.03 -29.67 6.69
CA SER A 54 -19.21 -30.49 5.48
C SER A 54 -20.29 -31.56 5.63
N SER A 55 -20.39 -32.16 6.83
CA SER A 55 -21.41 -33.16 7.16
C SER A 55 -22.79 -32.53 7.21
N ASP A 56 -22.90 -31.36 7.86
CA ASP A 56 -24.15 -30.62 7.93
C ASP A 56 -24.62 -30.11 6.57
N CYS A 57 -23.70 -29.61 5.72
CA CYS A 57 -24.03 -29.27 4.33
C CYS A 57 -24.52 -30.50 3.55
N SER A 58 -23.88 -31.66 3.70
CA SER A 58 -24.30 -32.89 3.01
C SER A 58 -25.65 -33.40 3.51
N ARG A 59 -25.95 -33.22 4.80
CA ARG A 59 -27.25 -33.57 5.40
C ARG A 59 -28.36 -32.67 4.87
N LEU A 60 -28.15 -31.36 4.90
CA LEU A 60 -29.13 -30.38 4.41
C LEU A 60 -29.37 -30.53 2.90
N GLN A 61 -28.32 -30.82 2.12
CA GLN A 61 -28.47 -31.06 0.68
C GLN A 61 -29.36 -32.28 0.40
N LYS A 62 -29.22 -33.37 1.16
CA LYS A 62 -30.07 -34.56 1.01
C LYS A 62 -31.54 -34.26 1.35
N GLU A 63 -31.77 -33.46 2.38
CA GLU A 63 -33.12 -33.04 2.79
C GLU A 63 -33.78 -32.16 1.72
N VAL A 64 -33.01 -31.27 1.08
CA VAL A 64 -33.47 -30.47 -0.08
C VAL A 64 -33.78 -31.37 -1.28
N ASP A 65 -32.91 -32.32 -1.60
CA ASP A 65 -33.12 -33.24 -2.72
C ASP A 65 -34.33 -34.19 -2.50
N GLU A 66 -34.63 -34.53 -1.24
CA GLU A 66 -35.79 -35.34 -0.86
C GLU A 66 -37.08 -34.54 -0.98
N LEU A 67 -37.08 -33.29 -0.51
CA LEU A 67 -38.20 -32.35 -0.66
C LEU A 67 -38.49 -32.04 -2.14
N ASP A 68 -37.46 -31.87 -2.98
CA ASP A 68 -37.62 -31.63 -4.41
C ASP A 68 -38.19 -32.86 -5.15
N LYS A 69 -37.79 -34.07 -4.74
CA LYS A 69 -38.39 -35.31 -5.26
C LYS A 69 -39.84 -35.47 -4.84
N MET A 70 -40.19 -35.11 -3.60
CA MET A 70 -41.58 -35.10 -3.13
C MET A 70 -42.44 -34.13 -3.94
N LEU A 71 -41.93 -32.93 -4.24
CA LEU A 71 -42.61 -31.92 -5.05
C LEU A 71 -42.82 -32.37 -6.51
N ASN A 72 -41.82 -33.00 -7.12
CA ASN A 72 -41.86 -33.45 -8.51
C ASN A 72 -42.62 -34.78 -8.71
N SER A 73 -42.95 -35.52 -7.64
CA SER A 73 -43.66 -36.80 -7.73
C SER A 73 -45.18 -36.69 -7.94
N GLY A 74 -45.75 -35.47 -7.96
CA GLY A 74 -47.12 -35.22 -8.43
C GLY A 74 -48.20 -36.04 -7.70
N ALA A 75 -47.98 -36.43 -6.45
CA ALA A 75 -48.99 -37.12 -5.65
C ALA A 75 -49.95 -36.08 -5.02
N ASN A 76 -51.09 -35.87 -5.67
CA ASN A 76 -52.24 -35.22 -5.04
C ASN A 76 -52.73 -36.09 -3.87
N TYR A 77 -52.50 -35.66 -2.63
CA TYR A 77 -53.40 -35.98 -1.53
C TYR A 77 -53.59 -34.77 -0.63
N VAL A 78 -54.87 -34.48 -0.43
CA VAL A 78 -55.45 -33.40 0.34
C VAL A 78 -55.13 -33.59 1.83
N ASP A 79 -54.92 -32.46 2.50
CA ASP A 79 -54.90 -32.21 3.94
C ASP A 79 -53.52 -32.29 4.65
N SER A 80 -52.90 -31.12 4.80
CA SER A 80 -52.28 -30.73 6.07
C SER A 80 -51.96 -29.23 6.07
N ASP A 81 -52.63 -28.46 6.95
CA ASP A 81 -52.24 -27.08 7.29
C ASP A 81 -50.75 -26.96 7.69
N ALA A 82 -50.10 -28.05 8.09
CA ALA A 82 -48.66 -28.10 8.36
C ALA A 82 -47.80 -27.97 7.09
N PHE A 83 -48.26 -28.45 5.94
CA PHE A 83 -47.52 -28.39 4.68
C PHE A 83 -47.49 -26.97 4.11
N HIS A 84 -48.57 -26.21 4.27
CA HIS A 84 -48.62 -24.80 3.91
C HIS A 84 -47.76 -23.93 4.84
N HIS A 85 -47.72 -24.22 6.15
CA HIS A 85 -46.86 -23.47 7.08
C HIS A 85 -45.37 -23.77 6.88
N SER A 86 -45.01 -25.02 6.55
CA SER A 86 -43.64 -25.43 6.26
C SER A 86 -43.16 -24.95 4.88
N PHE A 87 -44.02 -24.95 3.85
CA PHE A 87 -43.67 -24.41 2.54
C PHE A 87 -43.56 -22.88 2.59
N GLN A 88 -44.48 -22.20 3.29
CA GLN A 88 -44.41 -20.77 3.51
C GLN A 88 -43.17 -20.37 4.33
N ASP A 89 -42.85 -21.09 5.42
CA ASP A 89 -41.64 -20.87 6.21
C ASP A 89 -40.38 -21.18 5.38
N SER A 90 -40.36 -22.25 4.58
CA SER A 90 -39.23 -22.56 3.69
C SER A 90 -39.06 -21.55 2.55
N SER A 91 -40.16 -20.99 2.03
CA SER A 91 -40.17 -19.94 1.00
C SER A 91 -39.72 -18.61 1.58
N GLU A 92 -40.15 -18.26 2.79
CA GLU A 92 -39.73 -17.07 3.52
C GLU A 92 -38.27 -17.20 4.00
N ARG A 93 -37.82 -18.43 4.32
CA ARG A 93 -36.42 -18.78 4.57
C ARG A 93 -35.57 -18.73 3.29
N LEU A 94 -36.09 -19.17 2.14
CA LEU A 94 -35.40 -19.09 0.86
C LEU A 94 -35.30 -17.63 0.38
N GLU A 95 -36.35 -16.84 0.55
CA GLU A 95 -36.33 -15.40 0.25
C GLU A 95 -35.44 -14.64 1.22
N SER A 96 -35.37 -15.02 2.49
CA SER A 96 -34.40 -14.47 3.42
C SER A 96 -32.97 -14.93 3.12
N VAL A 97 -32.73 -16.17 2.71
CA VAL A 97 -31.40 -16.66 2.27
C VAL A 97 -30.96 -15.95 0.98
N LYS A 98 -31.82 -15.80 -0.02
CA LYS A 98 -31.54 -14.98 -1.21
C LYS A 98 -31.30 -13.52 -0.83
N LYS A 99 -32.07 -12.98 0.12
CA LYS A 99 -31.84 -11.63 0.68
C LYS A 99 -30.51 -11.54 1.41
N TRP A 100 -30.08 -12.60 2.10
CA TRP A 100 -28.76 -12.70 2.76
C TRP A 100 -27.63 -12.89 1.76
N GLU A 101 -27.81 -13.65 0.66
CA GLU A 101 -26.84 -13.77 -0.44
C GLU A 101 -26.69 -12.45 -1.18
N ILE A 102 -27.81 -11.78 -1.50
CA ILE A 102 -27.81 -10.42 -2.03
C ILE A 102 -27.11 -9.49 -1.02
N LEU A 103 -27.43 -9.56 0.27
CA LEU A 103 -26.77 -8.78 1.34
C LEU A 103 -25.29 -9.14 1.49
N LEU A 104 -24.83 -10.34 1.15
CA LEU A 104 -23.43 -10.76 1.24
C LEU A 104 -22.63 -10.22 0.04
N VAL A 105 -23.22 -10.26 -1.17
CA VAL A 105 -22.67 -9.70 -2.41
C VAL A 105 -22.67 -8.17 -2.37
N ILE A 106 -23.65 -7.59 -1.68
CA ILE A 106 -23.83 -6.15 -1.46
C ILE A 106 -23.13 -5.66 -0.17
N SER A 107 -22.76 -6.55 0.76
CA SER A 107 -22.30 -6.19 2.12
C SER A 107 -21.09 -5.26 2.16
N PRO A 108 -20.10 -5.36 1.25
CA PRO A 108 -19.01 -4.38 1.26
C PRO A 108 -19.47 -3.00 0.75
N THR A 109 -20.48 -2.94 -0.12
CA THR A 109 -20.81 -1.75 -0.94
C THR A 109 -22.12 -1.05 -0.58
N LEU A 110 -23.10 -1.70 0.07
CA LEU A 110 -24.30 -1.06 0.61
C LEU A 110 -24.56 -1.35 2.10
N ASN A 111 -23.77 -2.14 2.83
CA ASN A 111 -23.94 -2.19 4.30
C ASN A 111 -23.70 -0.81 4.94
N TRP A 112 -22.80 0.00 4.36
CA TRP A 112 -22.64 1.40 4.73
C TRP A 112 -23.82 2.30 4.28
N VAL A 113 -24.59 1.90 3.27
CA VAL A 113 -25.74 2.67 2.75
C VAL A 113 -27.02 2.30 3.51
N ILE A 114 -27.31 1.01 3.69
CA ILE A 114 -28.50 0.49 4.38
C ILE A 114 -28.47 0.87 5.86
N PHE A 115 -27.30 0.87 6.51
CA PHE A 115 -27.13 1.44 7.86
C PHE A 115 -27.50 2.93 7.95
N CYS A 116 -27.62 3.63 6.82
CA CYS A 116 -27.78 5.09 6.75
C CYS A 116 -29.11 5.56 6.18
N PHE A 117 -29.96 4.63 5.76
CA PHE A 117 -31.27 4.92 5.17
C PHE A 117 -32.44 4.50 6.09
N ASP A 118 -32.21 4.28 7.39
CA ASP A 118 -33.29 4.13 8.37
C ASP A 118 -33.66 5.51 8.97
N PRO A 119 -34.85 6.06 8.65
CA PRO A 119 -35.20 7.45 8.95
C PRO A 119 -35.52 7.76 10.43
N VAL A 120 -35.49 6.76 11.33
CA VAL A 120 -35.96 6.93 12.72
C VAL A 120 -34.86 7.43 13.68
N ASN A 121 -33.57 7.35 13.33
CA ASN A 121 -32.45 7.78 14.20
C ASN A 121 -31.57 8.87 13.56
N PHE A 122 -32.18 9.95 13.07
CA PHE A 122 -31.51 10.92 12.21
C PHE A 122 -30.55 11.92 12.91
N PHE A 123 -30.44 11.91 14.25
CA PHE A 123 -29.64 12.91 14.99
C PHE A 123 -28.20 12.50 15.39
N PRO A 124 -27.87 11.21 15.69
CA PRO A 124 -26.47 10.81 15.91
C PRO A 124 -25.72 10.46 14.62
N HIS A 125 -26.45 10.19 13.53
CA HIS A 125 -25.89 9.66 12.29
C HIS A 125 -25.08 10.69 11.49
N LEU A 126 -25.55 11.94 11.35
CA LEU A 126 -24.79 12.98 10.67
C LEU A 126 -23.44 13.27 11.36
N LEU A 127 -23.39 13.17 12.69
CA LEU A 127 -22.17 13.42 13.47
C LEU A 127 -21.15 12.29 13.35
N CYS A 128 -21.59 11.06 13.11
CA CYS A 128 -20.72 9.89 12.86
C CYS A 128 -20.37 9.73 11.37
N PHE A 129 -21.23 10.20 10.46
CA PHE A 129 -21.00 10.17 9.02
C PHE A 129 -20.00 11.21 8.54
N ALA A 130 -20.11 12.45 9.04
CA ALA A 130 -19.26 13.54 8.57
C ALA A 130 -17.75 13.29 8.77
N PRO A 131 -17.27 12.76 9.91
CA PRO A 131 -15.86 12.43 10.10
C PRO A 131 -15.39 11.28 9.20
N ASN A 132 -16.21 10.23 9.04
CA ASN A 132 -15.88 9.09 8.19
C ASN A 132 -15.84 9.47 6.70
N LEU A 133 -16.80 10.28 6.27
CA LEU A 133 -16.87 10.80 4.90
C LEU A 133 -15.68 11.74 4.61
N ALA A 134 -15.30 12.60 5.56
CA ALA A 134 -14.11 13.45 5.42
C ALA A 134 -12.83 12.60 5.27
N ILE A 135 -12.66 11.56 6.08
CA ILE A 135 -11.51 10.64 5.96
C ILE A 135 -11.50 9.92 4.61
N LEU A 136 -12.67 9.48 4.12
CA LEU A 136 -12.79 8.85 2.79
C LEU A 136 -12.42 9.82 1.66
N TYR A 137 -12.86 11.08 1.74
CA TYR A 137 -12.49 12.11 0.78
C TYR A 137 -10.99 12.41 0.80
N GLU A 138 -10.38 12.50 1.99
CA GLU A 138 -8.94 12.69 2.14
C GLU A 138 -8.13 11.55 1.52
N LEU A 139 -8.56 10.30 1.73
CA LEU A 139 -7.93 9.13 1.09
C LEU A 139 -8.06 9.17 -0.43
N ARG A 140 -9.25 9.50 -0.96
CA ARG A 140 -9.48 9.59 -2.39
C ARG A 140 -8.70 10.75 -3.03
N LEU A 141 -8.59 11.88 -2.34
CA LEU A 141 -7.81 13.03 -2.77
C LEU A 141 -6.31 12.70 -2.79
N SER A 142 -5.81 11.99 -1.77
CA SER A 142 -4.43 11.50 -1.71
C SER A 142 -4.11 10.53 -2.86
N GLU A 143 -5.03 9.62 -3.17
CA GLU A 143 -4.91 8.70 -4.30
C GLU A 143 -4.86 9.46 -5.63
N LEU A 144 -5.79 10.38 -5.85
CA LEU A 144 -5.84 11.21 -7.05
C LEU A 144 -4.56 12.05 -7.19
N ASN A 145 -4.09 12.68 -6.11
CA ASN A 145 -2.85 13.43 -6.11
C ASN A 145 -1.65 12.56 -6.48
N THR A 146 -1.62 11.32 -6.01
CA THR A 146 -0.57 10.35 -6.38
C THR A 146 -0.63 10.02 -7.87
N GLN A 147 -1.82 9.83 -8.44
CA GLN A 147 -1.98 9.60 -9.88
C GLN A 147 -1.57 10.82 -10.70
N ILE A 148 -2.02 12.03 -10.33
CA ILE A 148 -1.63 13.28 -10.99
C ILE A 148 -0.12 13.46 -10.98
N GLN A 149 0.53 13.23 -9.84
CA GLN A 149 2.00 13.33 -9.74
C GLN A 149 2.72 12.30 -10.61
N LYS A 150 2.22 11.07 -10.70
CA LYS A 150 2.77 10.03 -11.59
C LYS A 150 2.67 10.46 -13.05
N THR A 151 1.49 10.90 -13.49
CA THR A 151 1.27 11.37 -14.86
C THR A 151 2.16 12.58 -15.17
N LEU A 152 2.23 13.56 -14.27
CA LEU A 152 3.10 14.74 -14.45
C LEU A 152 4.57 14.35 -14.64
N ARG A 153 5.07 13.39 -13.85
CA ARG A 153 6.45 12.88 -14.00
C ARG A 153 6.66 12.19 -15.35
N GLN A 154 5.70 11.39 -15.79
CA GLN A 154 5.76 10.73 -17.11
C GLN A 154 5.74 11.75 -18.25
N THR A 155 4.82 12.71 -18.21
CA THR A 155 4.72 13.78 -19.21
C THR A 155 6.02 14.57 -19.29
N ARG A 156 6.61 14.97 -18.15
CA ARG A 156 7.92 15.65 -18.14
C ARG A 156 9.00 14.79 -18.80
N LYS A 157 9.10 13.51 -18.45
CA LYS A 157 10.07 12.59 -19.07
C LYS A 157 9.89 12.49 -20.59
N HIS A 158 8.64 12.49 -21.07
CA HIS A 158 8.37 12.49 -22.52
C HIS A 158 8.82 13.79 -23.19
N TYR A 159 8.55 14.95 -22.58
CA TYR A 159 9.02 16.23 -23.10
C TYR A 159 10.53 16.37 -23.05
N ASP A 160 11.20 15.92 -21.98
CA ASP A 160 12.66 15.92 -21.87
C ASP A 160 13.28 15.09 -23.01
N THR A 161 12.71 13.90 -23.26
CA THR A 161 13.14 13.03 -24.36
C THR A 161 12.89 13.67 -25.73
N TYR A 162 11.71 14.25 -25.93
CA TYR A 162 11.36 14.92 -27.19
C TYR A 162 12.29 16.11 -27.47
N ASN A 163 12.56 16.95 -26.47
CA ASN A 163 13.44 18.11 -26.61
C ASN A 163 14.88 17.67 -26.95
N ALA A 164 15.40 16.62 -26.29
CA ALA A 164 16.70 16.05 -26.62
C ALA A 164 16.76 15.54 -28.07
N LEU A 165 15.72 14.83 -28.53
CA LEU A 165 15.65 14.35 -29.92
C LEU A 165 15.55 15.50 -30.93
N LEU A 166 14.84 16.58 -30.57
CA LEU A 166 14.73 17.78 -31.41
C LEU A 166 16.09 18.46 -31.58
N GLU A 167 16.83 18.63 -30.48
CA GLU A 167 18.19 19.18 -30.52
C GLU A 167 19.15 18.31 -31.35
N ILE A 168 19.09 16.99 -31.18
CA ILE A 168 19.88 16.04 -31.98
C ILE A 168 19.56 16.19 -33.46
N LYS A 169 18.27 16.22 -33.82
CA LYS A 169 17.83 16.42 -35.20
C LYS A 169 18.39 17.72 -35.78
N ASP A 170 18.32 18.83 -35.04
CA ASP A 170 18.83 20.12 -35.50
C ASP A 170 20.36 20.12 -35.66
N LEU A 171 21.09 19.40 -34.79
CA LEU A 171 22.54 19.19 -34.94
C LEU A 171 22.87 18.33 -36.16
N MET A 172 22.12 17.25 -36.40
CA MET A 172 22.30 16.40 -37.58
C MET A 172 22.03 17.17 -38.90
N LEU A 173 21.04 18.07 -38.91
CA LEU A 173 20.79 18.94 -40.06
C LEU A 173 21.96 19.90 -40.32
N LYS A 174 22.53 20.47 -39.25
CA LYS A 174 23.73 21.33 -39.35
C LYS A 174 24.94 20.55 -39.86
N GLU A 175 25.14 19.32 -39.38
CA GLU A 175 26.22 18.43 -39.84
C GLU A 175 26.05 18.09 -41.33
N THR A 176 24.83 17.71 -41.75
CA THR A 176 24.52 17.43 -43.16
C THR A 176 24.80 18.64 -44.04
N SER A 177 24.38 19.83 -43.61
CA SER A 177 24.65 21.09 -44.33
C SER A 177 26.15 21.39 -44.41
N LEU A 178 26.89 21.18 -43.32
CA LEU A 178 28.34 21.36 -43.27
C LEU A 178 29.06 20.40 -44.22
N LEU A 179 28.73 19.11 -44.19
CA LEU A 179 29.31 18.09 -45.06
C LEU A 179 29.03 18.39 -46.54
N ASN A 180 27.80 18.81 -46.87
CA ASN A 180 27.46 19.25 -48.23
C ASN A 180 28.30 20.46 -48.66
N SER A 181 28.48 21.45 -47.77
CA SER A 181 29.33 22.62 -48.05
C SER A 181 30.79 22.23 -48.28
N ILE A 182 31.35 21.36 -47.42
CA ILE A 182 32.71 20.85 -47.56
C ILE A 182 32.87 20.08 -48.87
N ASN A 183 31.92 19.22 -49.23
CA ASN A 183 31.97 18.47 -50.48
C ASN A 183 31.97 19.40 -51.71
N LEU A 184 31.12 20.43 -51.72
CA LEU A 184 31.11 21.44 -52.79
C LEU A 184 32.42 22.23 -52.87
N GLN A 185 32.96 22.66 -51.73
CA GLN A 185 34.25 23.35 -51.67
C GLN A 185 35.39 22.43 -52.16
N PHE A 186 35.37 21.15 -51.79
CA PHE A 186 36.37 20.16 -52.16
C PHE A 186 36.45 19.97 -53.68
N GLN A 187 35.30 19.75 -54.34
CA GLN A 187 35.24 19.56 -55.81
C GLN A 187 35.85 20.73 -56.58
N ASN A 188 35.60 21.96 -56.12
CA ASN A 188 36.11 23.16 -56.78
C ASN A 188 37.59 23.42 -56.45
N ALA A 189 38.02 23.16 -55.21
CA ALA A 189 39.33 23.53 -54.70
C ALA A 189 40.46 22.58 -55.11
N ILE A 190 40.18 21.28 -55.29
CA ILE A 190 41.24 20.27 -55.49
C ILE A 190 42.02 20.47 -56.80
N THR A 191 41.38 21.07 -57.80
CA THR A 191 41.91 21.30 -59.15
C THR A 191 43.06 22.30 -59.20
N SER A 192 43.24 23.13 -58.16
CA SER A 192 44.26 24.19 -58.10
C SER A 192 45.04 24.17 -56.79
N ALA A 193 46.33 24.50 -56.83
CA ALA A 193 47.17 24.61 -55.64
C ALA A 193 46.67 25.68 -54.65
N ASP A 194 46.27 26.85 -55.17
CA ASP A 194 45.68 27.93 -54.36
C ASP A 194 44.33 27.51 -53.75
N GLY A 195 43.52 26.77 -54.52
CA GLY A 195 42.26 26.18 -54.05
C GLY A 195 42.47 25.25 -52.86
N ARG A 196 43.47 24.35 -52.94
CA ARG A 196 43.82 23.42 -51.85
C ARG A 196 44.24 24.15 -50.57
N ILE A 197 45.00 25.24 -50.68
CA ILE A 197 45.39 26.05 -49.52
C ILE A 197 44.16 26.72 -48.88
N LYS A 198 43.27 27.32 -49.68
CA LYS A 198 42.02 27.92 -49.19
C LYS A 198 41.10 26.91 -48.50
N LEU A 199 40.97 25.71 -49.07
CA LEU A 199 40.20 24.62 -48.47
C LEU A 199 40.80 24.21 -47.12
N THR A 200 42.12 24.10 -47.03
CA THR A 200 42.83 23.75 -45.79
C THR A 200 42.55 24.77 -44.69
N ASN A 201 42.69 26.07 -45.00
CA ASN A 201 42.39 27.14 -44.05
C ASN A 201 40.90 27.16 -43.62
N SER A 202 39.98 26.87 -44.55
CA SER A 202 38.54 26.75 -44.27
C SER A 202 38.25 25.61 -43.29
N LEU A 203 38.82 24.43 -43.53
CA LEU A 203 38.67 23.26 -42.65
C LEU A 203 39.28 23.50 -41.26
N GLU A 204 40.43 24.17 -41.19
CA GLU A 204 41.05 24.55 -39.92
C GLU A 204 40.17 25.53 -39.11
N GLY A 205 39.55 26.50 -39.78
CA GLY A 205 38.57 27.40 -39.17
C GLY A 205 37.32 26.67 -38.65
N ILE A 206 36.80 25.70 -39.41
CA ILE A 206 35.67 24.85 -38.98
C ILE A 206 36.05 24.02 -37.75
N LEU A 207 37.25 23.41 -37.75
CA LEU A 207 37.75 22.62 -36.64
C LEU A 207 37.85 23.48 -35.37
N TYR A 208 38.48 24.64 -35.46
CA TYR A 208 38.62 25.56 -34.33
C TYR A 208 37.26 26.04 -33.80
N GLY A 209 36.34 26.43 -34.69
CA GLY A 209 34.99 26.85 -34.30
C GLY A 209 34.17 25.72 -33.66
N THR A 210 34.39 24.47 -34.07
CA THR A 210 33.75 23.29 -33.48
C THR A 210 34.33 22.98 -32.10
N GLN A 211 35.65 23.03 -31.95
CA GLN A 211 36.33 22.86 -30.66
C GLN A 211 35.87 23.91 -29.64
N GLN A 212 35.82 25.19 -30.04
CA GLN A 212 35.35 26.26 -29.17
C GLN A 212 33.90 26.05 -28.69
N LYS A 213 33.01 25.57 -29.57
CA LYS A 213 31.62 25.24 -29.20
C LYS A 213 31.57 24.06 -28.24
N LEU A 214 32.38 23.03 -28.48
CA LEU A 214 32.47 21.85 -27.61
C LEU A 214 32.91 22.26 -26.20
N ASP A 215 33.98 23.03 -26.08
CA ASP A 215 34.51 23.50 -24.79
C ASP A 215 33.45 24.31 -24.02
N LYS A 216 32.71 25.18 -24.72
CA LYS A 216 31.61 25.96 -24.11
C LYS A 216 30.48 25.07 -23.59
N VAL A 217 30.08 24.06 -24.37
CA VAL A 217 29.01 23.12 -23.96
C VAL A 217 29.47 22.27 -22.77
N GLN A 218 30.70 21.78 -22.78
CA GLN A 218 31.28 21.01 -21.67
C GLN A 218 31.32 21.83 -20.39
N LEU A 219 31.79 23.08 -20.45
CA LEU A 219 31.81 23.98 -19.30
C LEU A 219 30.40 24.25 -18.76
N THR A 220 29.42 24.50 -19.64
CA THR A 220 28.03 24.73 -19.23
C THR A 220 27.44 23.49 -18.56
N HIS A 221 27.68 22.31 -19.15
CA HIS A 221 27.24 21.03 -18.59
C HIS A 221 27.83 20.78 -17.19
N GLU A 222 29.12 21.02 -16.97
CA GLU A 222 29.74 20.86 -15.65
C GLU A 222 29.14 21.80 -14.60
N LEU A 223 28.84 23.05 -14.96
CA LEU A 223 28.21 24.02 -14.06
C LEU A 223 26.78 23.60 -13.69
N GLU A 224 25.98 23.17 -14.67
CA GLU A 224 24.63 22.66 -14.45
C GLU A 224 24.63 21.38 -13.61
N GLN A 225 25.57 20.47 -13.86
CA GLN A 225 25.73 19.23 -13.10
C GLN A 225 26.06 19.52 -11.63
N LYS A 226 26.98 20.46 -11.35
CA LYS A 226 27.29 20.91 -9.99
C LYS A 226 26.07 21.51 -9.29
N SER A 227 25.29 22.33 -10.01
CA SER A 227 24.03 22.90 -9.50
C SER A 227 23.01 21.81 -9.16
N CYS A 228 22.81 20.85 -10.07
CA CYS A 228 21.91 19.71 -9.88
C CYS A 228 22.31 18.86 -8.66
N ASN A 229 23.60 18.55 -8.52
CA ASN A 229 24.13 17.82 -7.37
C ASN A 229 23.87 18.57 -6.05
N THR A 230 24.12 19.88 -6.03
CA THR A 230 23.85 20.73 -4.85
C THR A 230 22.37 20.68 -4.45
N ILE A 231 21.45 20.76 -5.41
CA ILE A 231 20.01 20.69 -5.15
C ILE A 231 19.63 19.28 -4.66
N LYS A 232 20.19 18.23 -5.27
CA LYS A 232 19.95 16.84 -4.87
C LYS A 232 20.39 16.58 -3.44
N GLU A 233 21.55 17.08 -3.04
CA GLU A 233 22.05 17.00 -1.66
C GLU A 233 21.11 17.70 -0.68
N LYS A 234 20.71 18.95 -0.97
CA LYS A 234 19.72 19.68 -0.16
C LYS A 234 18.40 18.93 -0.02
N TYR A 235 17.89 18.35 -1.11
CA TYR A 235 16.67 17.54 -1.09
C TYR A 235 16.84 16.28 -0.22
N THR A 236 17.96 15.55 -0.36
CA THR A 236 18.22 14.36 0.46
C THR A 236 18.32 14.70 1.95
N ALA A 237 18.96 15.82 2.30
CA ALA A 237 19.02 16.32 3.67
C ALA A 237 17.61 16.63 4.22
N ALA A 238 16.80 17.38 3.48
CA ALA A 238 15.43 17.70 3.87
C ALA A 238 14.55 16.44 4.05
N ILE A 239 14.68 15.44 3.18
CA ILE A 239 13.96 14.16 3.32
C ILE A 239 14.41 13.41 4.59
N SER A 240 15.70 13.44 4.92
CA SER A 240 16.21 12.80 6.15
C SER A 240 15.66 13.49 7.41
N GLU A 241 15.59 14.82 7.41
CA GLU A 241 15.00 15.64 8.48
C GLU A 241 13.50 15.36 8.63
N GLN A 242 12.77 15.25 7.51
CA GLN A 242 11.35 14.92 7.50
C GLN A 242 11.09 13.52 8.10
N ARG A 243 11.92 12.53 7.74
CA ARG A 243 11.83 11.16 8.29
C ARG A 243 12.09 11.15 9.79
N ARG A 244 13.08 11.92 10.25
CA ARG A 244 13.39 12.09 11.69
C ARG A 244 12.20 12.69 12.44
N SER A 245 11.65 13.79 11.92
CA SER A 245 10.48 14.46 12.52
C SER A 245 9.25 13.55 12.55
N SER A 246 8.96 12.83 11.46
CA SER A 246 7.85 11.85 11.42
C SER A 246 8.02 10.74 12.46
N SER A 247 9.25 10.26 12.67
CA SER A 247 9.56 9.24 13.67
C SER A 247 9.32 9.76 15.10
N LEU A 248 9.73 11.01 15.38
CA LEU A 248 9.49 11.66 16.68
C LEU A 248 7.99 11.85 16.95
N VAL A 249 7.22 12.27 15.94
CA VAL A 249 5.75 12.42 16.08
C VAL A 249 5.10 11.07 16.40
N LYS A 250 5.51 9.98 15.74
CA LYS A 250 5.01 8.63 16.06
C LYS A 250 5.36 8.20 17.48
N LEU A 251 6.60 8.44 17.93
CA LEU A 251 7.01 8.16 19.31
C LEU A 251 6.19 8.96 20.33
N PHE A 252 5.95 10.24 20.04
CA PHE A 252 5.12 11.10 20.88
C PHE A 252 3.66 10.59 20.96
N GLN A 253 3.06 10.22 19.82
CA GLN A 253 1.73 9.62 19.79
C GLN A 253 1.65 8.33 20.62
N LEU A 254 2.66 7.45 20.53
CA LEU A 254 2.72 6.23 21.34
C LEU A 254 2.84 6.54 22.84
N ALA A 255 3.61 7.55 23.23
CA ALA A 255 3.72 7.99 24.63
C ALA A 255 2.38 8.53 25.15
N LEU A 256 1.67 9.34 24.36
CA LEU A 256 0.33 9.82 24.69
C LEU A 256 -0.66 8.67 24.87
N MET A 257 -0.63 7.67 23.98
CA MET A 257 -1.49 6.48 24.10
C MET A 257 -1.20 5.68 25.37
N LYS A 258 0.08 5.48 25.72
CA LYS A 258 0.48 4.81 26.97
C LYS A 258 0.02 5.58 28.21
N ASN A 259 0.18 6.90 28.22
CA ASN A 259 -0.25 7.74 29.32
C ASN A 259 -1.78 7.73 29.49
N ALA A 260 -2.54 7.72 28.39
CA ALA A 260 -4.00 7.61 28.43
C ALA A 260 -4.51 6.22 28.88
N GLN A 261 -3.71 5.17 28.70
CA GLN A 261 -4.00 3.83 29.25
C GLN A 261 -3.66 3.73 30.74
N GLY A 262 -2.59 4.40 31.19
CA GLY A 262 -2.19 4.46 32.60
C GLY A 262 -3.14 5.25 33.50
N THR A 263 -3.93 6.18 32.95
CA THR A 263 -4.96 6.93 33.71
C THR A 263 -6.24 6.15 33.96
N LYS A 264 -6.43 4.93 33.40
CA LYS A 264 -7.59 4.07 33.70
C LYS A 264 -7.48 3.33 35.04
N GLY A 265 -6.37 3.47 35.77
CA GLY A 265 -6.15 2.88 37.09
C GLY A 265 -5.91 3.88 38.23
N PHE A 266 -6.05 5.19 37.98
CA PHE A 266 -5.89 6.20 39.04
C PHE A 266 -7.24 6.47 39.71
N ASP A 267 -7.39 5.86 40.88
CA ASP A 267 -8.49 6.12 41.82
C ASP A 267 -8.59 7.63 42.08
N LEU A 268 -9.78 8.19 41.87
CA LEU A 268 -10.08 9.63 41.85
C LEU A 268 -10.02 10.28 43.26
N LYS A 269 -9.28 9.70 44.21
CA LYS A 269 -9.19 10.14 45.61
C LYS A 269 -7.97 10.98 45.96
N CYS A 270 -6.95 11.07 45.09
CA CYS A 270 -5.73 11.82 45.41
C CYS A 270 -5.63 13.21 44.77
N MET A 271 -6.67 13.70 44.09
CA MET A 271 -6.59 14.92 43.29
C MET A 271 -6.97 16.23 44.01
N ASN A 272 -7.04 16.26 45.35
CA ASN A 272 -7.48 17.48 46.06
C ASN A 272 -6.41 18.25 46.86
N THR A 273 -5.11 17.94 46.74
CA THR A 273 -4.09 18.73 47.49
C THR A 273 -2.78 19.05 46.75
N GLY A 274 -2.55 18.58 45.52
CA GLY A 274 -1.24 18.73 44.85
C GLY A 274 -1.15 19.65 43.63
N TYR A 275 -2.26 19.89 42.93
CA TYR A 275 -2.19 20.39 41.53
C TYR A 275 -2.00 21.90 41.39
N HIS A 276 -2.12 22.68 42.46
CA HIS A 276 -2.03 24.14 42.38
C HIS A 276 -0.59 24.68 42.38
N LYS A 277 0.44 23.88 42.71
CA LYS A 277 1.84 24.36 42.81
C LYS A 277 2.72 24.05 41.60
N SER A 278 2.42 23.01 40.80
CA SER A 278 3.30 22.65 39.67
C SER A 278 3.02 23.44 38.38
N PHE A 279 1.76 23.82 38.11
CA PHE A 279 1.41 24.52 36.87
C PHE A 279 1.95 25.95 36.81
N SER A 280 2.09 26.63 37.95
CA SER A 280 2.67 27.98 37.99
C SER A 280 4.16 28.00 37.63
N SER A 281 4.93 26.95 37.99
CA SER A 281 6.38 26.93 37.74
C SER A 281 6.77 26.67 36.28
N VAL A 282 5.89 26.01 35.52
CA VAL A 282 6.17 25.65 34.11
C VAL A 282 5.83 26.81 33.18
N PHE A 283 4.81 27.61 33.48
CA PHE A 283 4.43 28.76 32.65
C PHE A 283 5.40 29.94 32.79
N SER A 284 6.05 30.12 33.95
CA SER A 284 7.04 31.20 34.15
C SER A 284 8.36 31.01 33.40
N ARG A 285 8.65 29.81 32.85
CA ARG A 285 9.88 29.56 32.07
C ARG A 285 9.72 29.71 30.56
N LEU A 286 8.51 29.95 30.07
CA LEU A 286 8.19 30.11 28.65
C LEU A 286 8.00 31.59 28.23
N SER A 287 8.21 32.54 29.14
CA SER A 287 8.01 33.98 28.89
C SER A 287 9.27 34.85 29.06
N THR A 288 10.45 34.26 28.92
CA THR A 288 11.75 34.96 28.75
C THR A 288 12.52 34.30 27.64
#